data_AF-A0A8X7TI05-F1
#
_entry.id   AF-A0A8X7TI05-F1
#
_cell.length_a   1.000
_cell.length_b   1.000
_cell.length_c   1.000
_cell.angle_alpha   90.00
_cell.angle_beta   90.00
_cell.angle_gamma   90.00
#
_symmetry.space_group_name_H-M   'P 1'
#
loop_
_entity.id
_entity.type
_entity.pdbx_description
1 polymer ?
#
loop_
_entity_poly.entity_id
_entity_poly.type
_entity_poly.pdbx_seq_one_letter_code
_entity_poly.pdbx_strand_id
1 'polypeptide(L)'
;MIDAANEVVRSVDVDELARFLLNKSEPEDEEGEGEKEAEVGSSQKDKFQENFKELTKWVDVKSSKFGTLTVLREKRLSRLGTALKVLDELIQNENKSANRKLYELKLGLLEELGWSHLVTYEKQWMQVRFPTSLPLF
;
A
#
# COMPACT_ATOMS: atom_id res chain seq x y z
N MET A 1 -25.40 -10.71 8.80
CA MET A 1 -25.16 -9.83 7.64
C MET A 1 -23.86 -10.17 6.90
N ILE A 2 -22.89 -10.83 7.54
CA ILE A 2 -21.64 -11.30 6.90
C ILE A 2 -21.85 -12.64 6.15
N ASP A 3 -22.79 -13.48 6.62
CA ASP A 3 -23.01 -14.82 6.06
C ASP A 3 -23.53 -14.81 4.62
N ALA A 4 -24.39 -13.84 4.28
CA ALA A 4 -24.92 -13.71 2.91
C ALA A 4 -23.84 -13.31 1.90
N ALA A 5 -22.82 -12.55 2.31
CA ALA A 5 -21.72 -12.16 1.42
C ALA A 5 -20.77 -13.34 1.14
N ASN A 6 -20.55 -14.20 2.14
CA ASN A 6 -19.71 -15.39 1.99
C ASN A 6 -20.35 -16.48 1.11
N GLU A 7 -21.68 -16.51 1.03
CA GLU A 7 -22.40 -17.45 0.14
C GLU A 7 -22.22 -17.08 -1.34
N VAL A 8 -22.34 -15.79 -1.67
CA VAL A 8 -22.17 -15.29 -3.05
C VAL A 8 -20.73 -15.49 -3.56
N VAL A 9 -19.73 -15.39 -2.68
CA VAL A 9 -18.33 -15.63 -3.08
C VAL A 9 -18.06 -17.12 -3.33
N ARG A 10 -18.78 -18.02 -2.65
CA ARG A 10 -18.64 -19.47 -2.83
C ARG A 10 -19.38 -20.00 -4.06
N SER A 11 -20.36 -19.25 -4.58
CA SER A 11 -21.11 -19.65 -5.78
C SER A 11 -20.45 -19.25 -7.09
N VAL A 12 -19.37 -18.46 -7.05
CA VAL A 12 -18.57 -18.14 -8.24
C VAL A 12 -17.66 -19.34 -8.54
N ASP A 13 -17.95 -20.02 -9.64
CA ASP A 13 -17.13 -21.11 -10.15
C ASP A 13 -15.81 -20.55 -10.71
N VAL A 14 -14.77 -20.62 -9.88
CA VAL A 14 -13.43 -20.10 -10.17
C VAL A 14 -12.82 -20.80 -11.39
N ASP A 15 -13.21 -22.05 -11.65
CA ASP A 15 -12.69 -22.84 -12.77
C ASP A 15 -13.29 -22.39 -14.12
N GLU A 16 -14.55 -21.95 -14.12
CA GLU A 16 -15.19 -21.34 -15.29
C GLU A 16 -14.55 -19.99 -15.64
N LEU A 17 -14.21 -19.20 -14.61
CA LEU A 17 -13.52 -17.92 -14.76
C LEU A 17 -12.10 -18.10 -15.33
N ALA A 18 -11.38 -19.13 -14.87
CA ALA A 18 -10.05 -19.45 -15.37
C ALA A 18 -10.08 -19.86 -16.85
N ARG A 19 -11.08 -20.64 -17.28
CA ARG A 19 -11.27 -21.02 -18.69
C ARG A 19 -11.57 -19.82 -19.58
N PHE A 20 -12.41 -18.90 -19.11
CA PHE A 20 -12.76 -17.70 -19.85
C PHE A 20 -11.56 -16.77 -20.08
N LEU A 21 -10.67 -16.65 -19.08
CA LEU A 21 -9.45 -15.85 -19.18
C LEU A 21 -8.41 -16.51 -20.11
N LEU A 22 -8.32 -17.84 -20.12
CA LEU A 22 -7.40 -18.58 -20.99
C LEU A 22 -7.78 -18.49 -22.47
N ASN A 23 -9.08 -18.32 -22.78
CA ASN A 23 -9.58 -18.31 -24.15
C ASN A 23 -9.51 -16.94 -24.84
N LYS A 24 -8.97 -15.90 -24.18
CA LYS A 24 -8.98 -14.51 -24.68
C LYS A 24 -7.62 -13.94 -25.06
N SER A 25 -6.56 -14.76 -25.13
CA SER A 25 -5.25 -14.32 -25.60
C SER A 25 -4.98 -14.79 -27.04
N GLU A 26 -5.26 -13.94 -28.04
CA GLU A 26 -4.36 -13.52 -29.15
C GLU A 26 -5.09 -12.75 -30.29
N PRO A 27 -4.37 -11.93 -31.11
CA PRO A 27 -4.65 -10.50 -31.29
C PRO A 27 -4.86 -10.05 -32.76
N GLU A 28 -5.21 -8.78 -32.98
CA GLU A 28 -4.84 -8.04 -34.20
C GLU A 28 -4.37 -6.63 -33.84
N ASP A 29 -3.18 -6.29 -34.35
CA ASP A 29 -2.40 -5.08 -34.12
C ASP A 29 -2.95 -3.87 -34.90
N GLU A 30 -2.85 -2.66 -34.32
CA GLU A 30 -2.52 -1.46 -35.12
C GLU A 30 -1.65 -0.50 -34.29
N GLU A 31 -0.58 -0.03 -34.95
CA GLU A 31 0.55 0.73 -34.43
C GLU A 31 0.19 2.17 -34.03
N GLY A 32 0.84 2.66 -32.97
CA GLY A 32 0.82 4.07 -32.57
C GLY A 32 1.96 4.38 -31.61
N GLU A 33 3.05 4.92 -32.15
CA GLU A 33 4.26 5.34 -31.43
C GLU A 33 3.94 6.41 -30.37
N GLY A 34 4.51 6.23 -29.17
CA GLY A 34 4.43 7.19 -28.09
C GLY A 34 5.15 6.66 -26.86
N GLU A 35 6.38 7.13 -26.68
CA GLU A 35 7.28 6.82 -25.55
C GLU A 35 6.54 6.85 -24.20
N LYS A 36 6.37 5.68 -23.59
CA LYS A 36 5.97 5.53 -22.19
C LYS A 36 6.87 4.50 -21.55
N GLU A 37 7.80 4.99 -20.73
CA GLU A 37 8.64 4.17 -19.87
C GLU A 37 7.78 3.29 -18.96
N ALA A 38 7.86 1.98 -19.22
CA ALA A 38 7.58 0.84 -18.34
C ALA A 38 6.39 0.97 -17.36
N GLU A 39 5.16 0.87 -17.88
CA GLU A 39 3.99 0.48 -17.08
C GLU A 39 3.69 -1.01 -17.32
N VAL A 40 4.47 -1.89 -16.69
CA VAL A 40 4.16 -3.33 -16.66
C VAL A 40 3.11 -3.55 -15.57
N GLY A 41 1.83 -3.49 -15.96
CA GLY A 41 0.71 -3.70 -15.04
C GLY A 41 -0.71 -3.56 -15.59
N SER A 42 -0.91 -3.82 -16.88
CA SER A 42 -2.16 -4.27 -17.55
C SER A 42 -3.53 -3.95 -16.91
N SER A 43 -4.25 -3.00 -17.50
CA SER A 43 -5.66 -3.10 -17.94
C SER A 43 -6.73 -3.72 -17.00
N GLN A 44 -6.56 -3.59 -15.69
CA GLN A 44 -7.70 -3.37 -14.79
C GLN A 44 -7.67 -1.88 -14.49
N LYS A 45 -8.74 -1.12 -14.79
CA LYS A 45 -8.90 0.24 -14.26
C LYS A 45 -8.40 0.24 -12.83
N ASP A 46 -7.41 1.07 -12.49
CA ASP A 46 -6.83 1.08 -11.15
C ASP A 46 -7.88 1.61 -10.18
N LYS A 47 -8.77 0.70 -9.74
CA LYS A 47 -9.94 0.97 -8.89
C LYS A 47 -9.52 1.70 -7.64
N PHE A 48 -8.30 1.45 -7.15
CA PHE A 48 -7.75 2.17 -6.02
C PHE A 48 -7.53 3.65 -6.35
N GLN A 49 -6.95 4.00 -7.51
CA GLN A 49 -6.74 5.41 -7.87
C GLN A 49 -8.07 6.12 -8.18
N GLU A 50 -9.02 5.44 -8.81
CA GLU A 50 -10.38 5.98 -9.01
C GLU A 50 -11.05 6.27 -7.65
N ASN A 51 -11.09 5.28 -6.76
CA ASN A 51 -11.63 5.44 -5.40
C ASN A 51 -10.87 6.50 -4.59
N PHE A 52 -9.54 6.57 -4.70
CA PHE A 52 -8.72 7.56 -4.01
C PHE A 52 -9.03 8.97 -4.52
N LYS A 53 -9.18 9.13 -5.84
CA LYS A 53 -9.57 10.39 -6.47
C LYS A 53 -10.95 10.83 -6.01
N GLU A 54 -11.89 9.89 -5.87
CA GLU A 54 -13.20 10.18 -5.30
C GLU A 54 -13.13 10.57 -3.83
N LEU A 55 -12.41 9.79 -3.01
CA LEU A 55 -12.24 10.07 -1.58
C LEU A 55 -11.64 11.47 -1.33
N THR A 56 -10.69 11.88 -2.17
CA THR A 56 -10.07 13.22 -2.12
C THR A 56 -11.08 14.36 -2.29
N LYS A 57 -12.24 14.12 -2.93
CA LYS A 57 -13.31 15.13 -3.06
C LYS A 57 -14.08 15.36 -1.76
N TRP A 58 -14.12 14.36 -0.89
CA TRP A 58 -14.96 14.36 0.31
C TRP A 58 -14.16 14.56 1.60
N VAL A 59 -12.85 14.35 1.53
CA VAL A 59 -11.99 14.23 2.70
C VAL A 59 -10.64 14.87 2.42
N ASP A 60 -10.08 15.54 3.43
CA ASP A 60 -8.67 15.92 3.42
C ASP A 60 -7.78 14.70 3.68
N VAL A 61 -7.23 14.15 2.60
CA VAL A 61 -6.38 12.94 2.64
C VAL A 61 -4.99 13.22 3.23
N LYS A 62 -4.61 14.49 3.41
CA LYS A 62 -3.39 14.89 4.11
C LYS A 62 -3.57 14.92 5.63
N SER A 63 -4.80 14.82 6.12
CA SER A 63 -5.08 14.66 7.53
C SER A 63 -4.41 13.39 8.06
N SER A 64 -3.91 13.46 9.30
CA SER A 64 -3.28 12.32 9.99
C SER A 64 -4.15 11.04 9.97
N LYS A 65 -5.49 11.19 10.00
CA LYS A 65 -6.43 10.05 9.92
C LYS A 65 -6.27 9.20 8.64
N PHE A 66 -5.85 9.81 7.54
CA PHE A 66 -5.72 9.16 6.24
C PHE A 66 -4.25 9.01 5.79
N GLY A 67 -3.29 9.37 6.65
CA GLY A 67 -1.87 9.32 6.32
C GLY A 67 -1.41 7.95 5.82
N THR A 68 -1.85 6.87 6.46
CA THR A 68 -1.50 5.49 6.04
C THR A 68 -2.02 5.15 4.64
N LEU A 69 -3.19 5.67 4.22
CA LEU A 69 -3.70 5.46 2.86
C LEU A 69 -2.83 6.19 1.84
N THR A 70 -2.38 7.41 2.17
CA THR A 70 -1.45 8.17 1.32
C THR A 70 -0.12 7.44 1.18
N VAL A 71 0.43 6.89 2.27
CA VAL A 71 1.66 6.08 2.23
C VAL A 71 1.49 4.86 1.31
N LEU A 72 0.36 4.13 1.44
CA LEU A 72 0.06 2.97 0.60
C LEU A 72 -0.06 3.35 -0.88
N ARG A 73 -0.70 4.49 -1.18
CA ARG A 73 -0.79 5.00 -2.56
C ARG A 73 0.58 5.29 -3.15
N GLU A 74 1.41 6.04 -2.43
CA GLU A 74 2.75 6.40 -2.93
C GLU A 74 3.65 5.16 -3.08
N LYS A 75 3.48 4.17 -2.20
CA LYS A 75 4.13 2.86 -2.35
C LYS A 75 3.69 2.12 -3.62
N ARG A 76 2.38 2.09 -3.94
CA ARG A 76 1.87 1.48 -5.20
C ARG A 76 2.39 2.19 -6.45
N LEU A 77 2.71 3.48 -6.34
CA LEU A 77 3.31 4.28 -7.42
C LEU A 77 4.85 4.20 -7.43
N SER A 78 5.45 3.32 -6.63
CA SER A 78 6.91 3.19 -6.45
C SER A 78 7.61 4.50 -6.03
N ARG A 79 6.86 5.44 -5.43
CA ARG A 79 7.38 6.71 -4.90
C ARG A 79 7.76 6.55 -3.44
N LEU A 80 8.69 5.64 -3.18
CA LEU A 80 9.08 5.21 -1.83
C LEU A 80 9.59 6.37 -0.96
N GLY A 81 10.30 7.34 -1.53
CA GLY A 81 10.76 8.53 -0.80
C GLY A 81 9.61 9.44 -0.33
N THR A 82 8.59 9.63 -1.18
CA THR A 82 7.38 10.38 -0.80
C THR A 82 6.57 9.62 0.24
N ALA A 83 6.45 8.30 0.07
CA ALA A 83 5.80 7.44 1.05
C ALA A 83 6.48 7.54 2.43
N LEU A 84 7.81 7.51 2.47
CA LEU A 84 8.59 7.67 3.70
C LEU A 84 8.40 9.05 4.33
N LYS A 85 8.41 10.13 3.52
CA LYS A 85 8.17 11.49 4.01
C LYS A 85 6.81 11.63 4.69
N VAL A 86 5.74 11.17 4.04
CA VAL A 86 4.37 11.22 4.59
C VAL A 86 4.27 10.38 5.86
N LEU A 87 4.95 9.23 5.91
CA LEU A 87 4.98 8.37 7.08
C LEU A 87 5.71 9.01 8.25
N ASP A 88 6.84 9.68 8.01
CA ASP A 88 7.57 10.40 9.05
C ASP A 88 6.76 11.60 9.59
N GLU A 89 6.08 12.36 8.71
CA GLU A 89 5.14 13.41 9.12
C GLU A 89 3.98 12.84 9.96
N LEU A 90 3.45 11.67 9.59
CA LEU A 90 2.41 10.99 10.35
C LEU A 90 2.90 10.60 11.76
N ILE A 91 4.08 9.98 11.85
CA ILE A 91 4.69 9.57 13.13
C ILE A 91 4.94 10.78 14.04
N GLN A 92 5.42 11.90 13.50
CA GLN A 92 5.66 13.13 14.27
C GLN A 92 4.36 13.74 14.82
N ASN A 93 3.27 13.68 14.05
CA ASN A 93 1.97 14.24 14.44
C ASN A 93 1.20 13.33 15.41
N GLU A 94 1.40 12.01 15.37
CA GLU A 94 0.70 11.01 16.21
C GLU A 94 1.32 10.87 17.62
N ASN A 95 2.04 11.89 18.09
CA ASN A 95 2.93 11.97 19.27
C ASN A 95 2.33 11.56 20.64
N LYS A 96 1.06 11.11 20.68
CA LYS A 96 0.37 10.61 21.88
C LYS A 96 0.44 9.10 22.06
N SER A 97 0.60 8.32 20.98
CA SER A 97 0.69 6.87 21.06
C SER A 97 1.74 6.41 20.07
N ALA A 98 2.83 5.82 20.58
CA ALA A 98 3.80 5.18 19.71
C ALA A 98 3.07 4.04 18.96
N ASN A 99 2.81 4.26 17.67
CA ASN A 99 2.09 3.31 16.85
C ASN A 99 3.08 2.35 16.20
N ARG A 100 3.27 1.18 16.81
CA ARG A 100 4.22 0.16 16.34
C ARG A 100 4.07 -0.16 14.85
N LYS A 101 2.83 -0.19 14.35
CA LYS A 101 2.53 -0.50 12.94
C LYS A 101 3.12 0.53 11.98
N LEU A 102 3.23 1.79 12.36
CA LEU A 102 3.85 2.82 11.53
C LEU A 102 5.35 2.62 11.40
N TYR A 103 6.02 2.24 12.49
CA TYR A 103 7.44 1.92 12.47
C TYR A 103 7.74 0.62 11.72
N GLU A 104 6.85 -0.38 11.80
CA GLU A 104 6.94 -1.58 10.96
C GLU A 104 6.79 -1.26 9.47
N LEU A 105 5.85 -0.38 9.10
CA LEU A 105 5.71 0.10 7.73
C LEU A 105 6.95 0.88 7.27
N LYS A 106 7.53 1.69 8.15
CA LYS A 106 8.77 2.44 7.89
C LYS A 106 9.93 1.51 7.60
N LEU A 107 10.09 0.44 8.40
CA LEU A 107 11.09 -0.60 8.15
C LEU A 107 10.91 -1.24 6.78
N GLY A 108 9.69 -1.60 6.40
CA GLY A 108 9.41 -2.17 5.07
C GLY A 108 9.80 -1.22 3.92
N LEU A 109 9.50 0.08 4.05
CA LEU A 109 9.90 1.08 3.06
C LEU A 109 11.43 1.23 2.97
N LEU A 110 12.13 1.21 4.11
CA LEU A 110 13.59 1.30 4.16
C LEU A 110 14.27 0.05 3.58
N GLU A 111 13.68 -1.13 3.79
CA GLU A 111 14.13 -2.39 3.21
C GLU A 111 13.96 -2.39 1.67
N GLU A 112 12.82 -1.92 1.16
CA GLU A 112 12.56 -1.77 -0.28
C GLU A 112 13.50 -0.74 -0.94
N LEU A 113 13.87 0.32 -0.21
CA LEU A 113 14.88 1.30 -0.64
C LEU A 113 16.33 0.77 -0.59
N GLY A 114 16.56 -0.38 0.05
CA GLY A 114 17.89 -0.96 0.23
C GLY A 114 18.76 -0.24 1.27
N TRP A 115 18.16 0.56 2.16
CA TRP A 115 18.88 1.34 3.17
C TRP A 115 19.18 0.50 4.43
N SER A 116 19.99 -0.54 4.26
CA SER A 116 20.28 -1.58 5.27
C SER A 116 20.77 -1.04 6.61
N HIS A 117 21.59 0.02 6.60
CA HIS A 117 22.08 0.68 7.81
C HIS A 117 20.94 1.34 8.62
N LEU A 118 20.02 2.02 7.94
CA LEU A 118 18.85 2.64 8.58
C LEU A 118 17.85 1.59 9.06
N VAL A 119 17.66 0.50 8.32
CA VAL A 119 16.85 -0.64 8.76
C VAL A 119 17.38 -1.20 10.08
N THR A 120 18.69 -1.40 10.17
CA THR A 120 19.34 -1.93 11.39
C THR A 120 19.16 -0.98 12.57
N TYR A 121 19.40 0.32 12.33
CA TYR A 121 19.19 1.37 13.32
C TYR A 121 17.74 1.40 13.82
N GLU A 122 16.77 1.41 12.91
CA GLU A 122 15.35 1.49 13.25
C GLU A 122 14.88 0.22 14.00
N LYS A 123 15.41 -0.97 13.68
CA LYS A 123 15.14 -2.21 14.43
C LYS A 123 15.63 -2.14 15.88
N GLN A 124 16.80 -1.58 16.14
CA GLN A 124 17.30 -1.37 17.51
C GLN A 124 16.40 -0.39 18.27
N TRP A 125 16.03 0.70 17.62
CA TRP A 125 15.16 1.72 18.18
C TRP A 125 13.73 1.25 18.47
N MET A 126 13.22 0.30 17.68
CA MET A 126 11.94 -0.35 17.96
C MET A 126 11.95 -1.11 19.30
N GLN A 127 13.06 -1.73 19.69
CA GLN A 127 13.18 -2.42 20.98
C GLN A 127 13.10 -1.42 22.15
N VAL A 128 13.70 -0.25 21.99
CA VAL A 128 13.68 0.82 22.98
C VAL A 128 12.29 1.48 23.08
N ARG A 129 11.64 1.75 21.93
CA ARG A 129 10.30 2.35 21.88
C ARG A 129 9.20 1.39 22.33
N PHE A 130 9.37 0.09 22.10
CA PHE A 130 8.38 -0.96 22.35
C PHE A 130 8.98 -2.12 23.16
N PRO A 131 9.30 -1.90 24.44
CA PRO A 131 9.86 -2.95 25.28
C PRO A 131 8.81 -4.04 25.55
N THR A 132 9.25 -5.28 25.70
CA THR A 132 8.36 -6.44 25.99
C THR A 132 7.79 -6.41 27.40
N SER A 133 8.40 -5.66 28.30
CA SER A 133 7.96 -5.45 29.68
C SER A 133 8.38 -4.05 30.12
N LEU A 134 7.65 -3.49 31.09
CA LEU A 134 8.03 -2.20 31.67
C LEU A 134 9.42 -2.31 32.34
N PRO A 135 10.27 -1.27 32.25
CA PRO A 135 11.55 -1.26 32.94
C PRO A 135 11.33 -1.44 34.44
N LEU A 136 12.18 -2.27 35.06
CA LEU A 136 12.25 -2.37 36.51
C LEU A 136 12.84 -1.06 37.04
N PHE A 137 12.18 -0.49 38.04
CA PHE A 137 12.38 0.84 38.62
C PHE A 137 13.84 1.20 38.90
#